data_AF-A0A0B6YNK5-F1
#
_entry.id   AF-A0A0B6YNK5-F1
#
_cell.length_a   1.000
_cell.length_b   1.000
_cell.length_c   1.000
_cell.angle_alpha   90.00
_cell.angle_beta   90.00
_cell.angle_gamma   90.00
#
_symmetry.space_group_name_H-M   'P 1'
#
loop_
_entity.id
_entity.type
_entity.pdbx_description
1 polymer ?
#
loop_
_entity_poly.entity_id
_entity_poly.type
_entity_poly.pdbx_seq_one_letter_code
_entity_poly.pdbx_strand_id
1 'polypeptide(L)'
;EMKFLKDASQVSVETLTNDINNIATKVRAITEQIVVAGTDFQQQMAFFLKEANVEVVDLEEDLRDIEMIRVDLATFFCEDIKTFKLEECFKIIQTFCDRLKKATEENVHRRIQEAKAESRRRSREMDSRRSSSVTDLLGLNLHELDSSTMDKMLADVRSGFVSRKFNDRNFSITKVA
;
A
#
# COMPACT_ATOMS: atom_id res chain seq x y z
N GLU A 1 3.15 1.11 11.89
CA GLU A 1 2.51 0.04 11.11
C GLU A 1 1.92 -0.97 12.10
N MET A 2 0.71 -1.49 11.86
CA MET A 2 0.06 -2.46 12.77
C MET A 2 0.49 -3.88 12.41
N LYS A 3 1.66 -4.30 12.91
CA LYS A 3 2.36 -5.53 12.48
C LYS A 3 1.51 -6.81 12.61
N PHE A 4 0.76 -6.94 13.71
CA PHE A 4 0.03 -8.17 14.05
C PHE A 4 -1.44 -8.16 13.61
N LEU A 5 -1.89 -7.10 12.94
CA LEU A 5 -3.30 -6.89 12.63
C LEU A 5 -3.87 -7.99 11.72
N LYS A 6 -3.11 -8.37 10.69
CA LYS A 6 -3.52 -9.42 9.76
C LYS A 6 -3.70 -10.76 10.49
N ASP A 7 -2.73 -11.14 11.32
CA ASP A 7 -2.77 -12.41 12.03
C ASP A 7 -3.91 -12.42 13.06
N ALA A 8 -4.05 -11.34 13.83
CA ALA A 8 -5.15 -11.18 14.78
C ALA A 8 -6.54 -11.21 14.12
N SER A 9 -6.67 -10.72 12.89
CA SER A 9 -7.94 -10.75 12.13
C SER A 9 -8.37 -12.15 11.68
N GLN A 10 -7.48 -13.15 11.78
CA GLN A 10 -7.72 -14.53 11.34
C GLN A 10 -8.02 -15.49 12.50
N VAL A 11 -7.83 -15.05 13.75
CA VAL A 11 -8.05 -15.86 14.94
C VAL A 11 -9.39 -15.52 15.57
N SER A 12 -10.22 -16.53 15.85
CA SER A 12 -11.48 -16.37 16.56
C SER A 12 -11.25 -16.50 18.07
N VAL A 13 -11.62 -15.46 18.83
CA VAL A 13 -11.57 -15.48 20.30
C VAL A 13 -12.49 -16.57 20.86
N GLU A 14 -13.64 -16.81 20.21
CA GLU A 14 -14.57 -17.87 20.58
C GLU A 14 -13.93 -19.26 20.44
N THR A 15 -13.24 -19.51 19.33
CA THR A 15 -12.53 -20.78 19.11
C THR A 15 -11.41 -20.94 20.14
N LEU A 16 -10.60 -19.90 20.36
CA LEU A 16 -9.53 -19.91 21.36
C LEU A 16 -10.07 -20.23 22.77
N THR A 17 -11.19 -19.60 23.15
CA THR A 17 -11.86 -19.83 24.43
C THR A 17 -12.32 -21.28 24.58
N ASN A 18 -12.93 -21.85 23.54
CA ASN A 18 -13.37 -23.25 23.55
C ASN A 18 -12.19 -24.22 23.67
N ASP A 19 -11.09 -23.96 22.96
CA ASP A 19 -9.90 -24.81 23.00
C ASP A 19 -9.24 -24.80 24.39
N ILE A 20 -9.09 -23.62 24.99
CA ILE A 20 -8.54 -23.48 26.36
C ILE A 20 -9.44 -24.19 27.37
N ASN A 21 -10.77 -23.99 27.31
CA ASN A 21 -11.71 -24.68 28.20
C ASN A 21 -11.65 -26.21 28.07
N ASN A 22 -11.46 -26.71 26.84
CA ASN A 22 -11.29 -28.14 26.59
C ASN A 22 -9.98 -28.66 27.19
N ILE A 23 -8.89 -27.93 27.06
CA ILE A 23 -7.59 -28.28 27.66
C ILE A 23 -7.70 -28.27 29.19
N ALA A 24 -8.24 -27.21 29.78
CA ALA A 24 -8.45 -27.08 31.22
C ALA A 24 -9.25 -28.26 31.78
N THR A 25 -10.35 -28.63 31.09
CA THR A 25 -11.18 -29.77 31.47
C THR A 25 -10.40 -31.09 31.45
N LYS A 26 -9.57 -31.30 30.43
CA LYS A 26 -8.74 -32.52 30.32
C LYS A 26 -7.65 -32.56 31.41
N VAL A 27 -6.96 -31.45 31.65
CA VAL A 27 -5.91 -31.36 32.69
C VAL A 27 -6.51 -31.65 34.06
N ARG A 28 -7.68 -31.07 34.38
CA ARG A 28 -8.41 -31.35 35.62
C ARG A 28 -8.80 -32.83 35.73
N ALA A 29 -9.39 -33.39 34.68
CA ALA A 29 -9.80 -34.80 34.67
C ALA A 29 -8.62 -35.75 34.91
N ILE A 30 -7.46 -35.51 34.28
CA ILE A 30 -6.26 -36.32 34.50
C ILE A 30 -5.74 -36.13 35.93
N THR A 31 -5.75 -34.90 36.44
CA THR A 31 -5.35 -34.58 37.82
C THR A 31 -6.21 -35.32 38.85
N GLU A 32 -7.51 -35.46 38.61
CA GLU A 32 -8.41 -36.23 39.49
C GLU A 32 -8.18 -37.74 39.37
N GLN A 33 -8.04 -38.25 38.15
CA GLN A 33 -7.87 -39.68 37.88
C GLN A 33 -6.54 -40.22 38.40
N ILE A 34 -5.49 -39.39 38.47
CA ILE A 34 -4.18 -39.87 38.89
C ILE A 34 -4.10 -40.18 40.39
N VAL A 35 -4.99 -39.59 41.20
CA VAL A 35 -5.04 -39.82 42.66
C VAL A 35 -5.32 -41.29 42.99
N VAL A 36 -6.06 -41.99 42.13
CA VAL A 36 -6.35 -43.44 42.28
C VAL A 36 -5.36 -44.35 41.55
N ALA A 37 -4.36 -43.78 40.85
CA ALA A 37 -3.32 -44.54 40.18
C ALA A 37 -2.22 -45.00 41.15
N GLY A 38 -1.32 -45.89 40.70
CA GLY A 38 -0.17 -46.31 41.50
C GLY A 38 0.82 -45.17 41.77
N THR A 39 1.50 -45.22 42.92
CA THR A 39 2.44 -44.17 43.38
C THR A 39 3.56 -43.86 42.39
N ASP A 40 4.10 -44.87 41.70
CA ASP A 40 5.18 -44.67 40.73
C ASP A 40 4.70 -43.82 39.54
N PHE A 41 3.47 -44.05 39.09
CA PHE A 41 2.87 -43.29 38.00
C PHE A 41 2.52 -41.86 38.43
N GLN A 42 2.02 -41.68 39.65
CA GLN A 42 1.80 -40.36 40.24
C GLN A 42 3.09 -39.53 40.27
N GLN A 43 4.20 -40.13 40.72
CA GLN A 43 5.49 -39.43 40.77
C GLN A 43 6.00 -39.04 39.38
N GLN A 44 5.86 -39.92 38.38
CA GLN A 44 6.26 -39.63 37.01
C GLN A 44 5.49 -38.45 36.41
N MET A 45 4.19 -38.34 36.73
CA MET A 45 3.33 -37.31 36.14
C MET A 45 3.28 -36.01 36.96
N ALA A 46 3.76 -36.01 38.19
CA ALA A 46 3.63 -34.88 39.12
C ALA A 46 4.16 -33.57 38.54
N PHE A 47 5.34 -33.61 37.90
CA PHE A 47 5.93 -32.43 37.27
C PHE A 47 5.09 -31.95 36.09
N PHE A 48 4.70 -32.84 35.18
CA PHE A 48 3.88 -32.51 34.02
C PHE A 48 2.54 -31.86 34.43
N LEU A 49 1.82 -32.45 35.38
CA LEU A 49 0.53 -31.92 35.81
C LEU A 49 0.68 -30.58 36.53
N LYS A 50 1.75 -30.39 37.30
CA LYS A 50 2.01 -29.09 37.92
C LYS A 50 2.17 -28.00 36.85
N GLU A 51 3.04 -28.20 35.86
CA GLU A 51 3.27 -27.21 34.81
C GLU A 51 2.01 -27.01 33.96
N ALA A 52 1.31 -28.08 33.57
CA ALA A 52 0.09 -27.98 32.78
C ALA A 52 -1.02 -27.21 33.52
N ASN A 53 -1.14 -27.35 34.85
CA ASN A 53 -2.11 -26.56 35.62
C ASN A 53 -1.72 -25.07 35.67
N VAL A 54 -0.43 -24.74 35.78
CA VAL A 54 0.05 -23.34 35.72
C VAL A 54 -0.24 -22.73 34.36
N GLU A 55 0.14 -23.41 33.26
CA GLU A 55 -0.09 -22.91 31.91
C GLU A 55 -1.59 -22.70 31.60
N VAL A 56 -2.46 -23.59 32.08
CA VAL A 56 -3.92 -23.41 31.94
C VAL A 56 -4.40 -22.15 32.66
N VAL A 57 -3.92 -21.89 33.88
CA VAL A 57 -4.29 -20.69 34.64
C VAL A 57 -3.82 -19.42 33.91
N ASP A 58 -2.61 -19.42 33.38
CA ASP A 58 -2.06 -18.30 32.62
C ASP A 58 -2.90 -18.04 31.35
N LEU A 59 -3.27 -19.09 30.61
CA LEU A 59 -4.14 -18.98 29.43
C LEU A 59 -5.55 -18.45 29.77
N GLU A 60 -6.11 -18.86 30.91
CA GLU A 60 -7.38 -18.34 31.40
C GLU A 60 -7.28 -16.85 31.81
N GLU A 61 -6.12 -16.41 32.30
CA GLU A 61 -5.85 -14.99 32.59
C GLU A 61 -5.74 -14.16 31.31
N ASP A 62 -4.99 -14.64 30.32
CA ASP A 62 -4.87 -14.00 29.00
C ASP A 62 -6.25 -13.82 28.33
N LEU A 63 -7.16 -14.81 28.45
CA LEU A 63 -8.53 -14.69 27.94
C LEU A 63 -9.33 -13.58 28.65
N ARG A 64 -9.13 -13.39 29.96
CA ARG A 64 -9.78 -12.30 30.71
C ARG A 64 -9.27 -10.94 30.23
N ASP A 65 -7.98 -10.81 29.99
CA ASP A 65 -7.38 -9.59 29.48
C ASP A 65 -7.86 -9.27 28.06
N ILE A 66 -7.96 -10.28 27.19
CA ILE A 66 -8.54 -10.14 25.85
C ILE A 66 -9.99 -9.63 25.94
N GLU A 67 -10.79 -10.17 26.85
CA GLU A 67 -12.18 -9.74 27.03
C GLU A 67 -12.28 -8.29 27.53
N MET A 68 -11.41 -7.88 28.46
CA MET A 68 -11.33 -6.49 28.91
C MET A 68 -11.01 -5.54 27.74
N ILE A 69 -9.99 -5.88 26.94
CA ILE A 69 -9.61 -5.10 25.76
C ILE A 69 -10.75 -5.05 24.73
N ARG A 70 -11.49 -6.16 24.54
CA ARG A 70 -12.65 -6.20 23.65
C ARG A 70 -13.73 -5.23 24.08
N VAL A 71 -14.05 -5.17 25.36
CA VAL A 71 -15.04 -4.24 25.92
C VAL A 71 -14.58 -2.79 25.77
N ASP A 72 -13.30 -2.51 26.04
CA ASP A 72 -12.72 -1.19 25.88
C ASP A 72 -12.78 -0.72 24.42
N LEU A 73 -12.45 -1.60 23.47
CA LEU A 73 -12.54 -1.29 22.04
C LEU A 73 -13.99 -1.09 21.57
N ALA A 74 -14.93 -1.92 22.03
CA ALA A 74 -16.35 -1.73 21.72
C ALA A 74 -16.83 -0.35 22.21
N THR A 75 -16.45 0.03 23.43
CA THR A 75 -16.78 1.33 24.02
C THR A 75 -16.12 2.47 23.26
N PHE A 76 -14.84 2.35 22.93
CA PHE A 76 -14.08 3.36 22.19
C PHE A 76 -14.69 3.63 20.80
N PHE A 77 -15.10 2.58 20.09
CA PHE A 77 -15.73 2.69 18.78
C PHE A 77 -17.25 2.94 18.82
N CYS A 78 -17.85 3.04 20.02
CA CYS A 78 -19.29 3.20 20.22
C CYS A 78 -20.12 2.06 19.59
N GLU A 79 -19.60 0.84 19.63
CA GLU A 79 -20.24 -0.38 19.15
C GLU A 79 -21.01 -1.09 20.28
N ASP A 80 -21.95 -1.98 19.93
CA ASP A 80 -22.63 -2.82 20.92
C ASP A 80 -21.68 -3.91 21.44
N ILE A 81 -21.36 -3.86 22.74
CA ILE A 81 -20.52 -4.82 23.45
C ILE A 81 -20.98 -6.26 23.24
N LYS A 82 -22.28 -6.53 23.10
CA LYS A 82 -22.79 -7.91 22.95
C LYS A 82 -22.49 -8.52 21.59
N THR A 83 -22.39 -7.71 20.56
CA THR A 83 -22.19 -8.16 19.17
C THR A 83 -20.78 -7.88 18.64
N PHE A 84 -19.99 -7.09 19.37
CA PHE A 84 -18.65 -6.70 18.95
C PHE A 84 -17.66 -7.87 19.01
N LYS A 85 -17.04 -8.16 17.87
CA LYS A 85 -16.04 -9.22 17.68
C LYS A 85 -14.69 -8.63 17.26
N LEU A 86 -13.62 -9.01 17.96
CA LEU A 86 -12.27 -8.48 17.71
C LEU A 86 -11.80 -8.80 16.29
N GLU A 87 -11.99 -10.03 15.85
CA GLU A 87 -11.56 -10.50 14.55
C GLU A 87 -12.22 -9.73 13.40
N GLU A 88 -13.50 -9.39 13.52
CA GLU A 88 -14.22 -8.60 12.52
C GLU A 88 -13.76 -7.14 12.53
N CYS A 89 -13.58 -6.55 13.71
CA CYS A 89 -13.00 -5.21 13.85
C CYS A 89 -11.62 -5.13 13.19
N PHE A 90 -10.74 -6.10 13.47
CA PHE A 90 -9.41 -6.15 12.87
C PHE A 90 -9.44 -6.37 11.36
N LYS A 91 -10.38 -7.16 10.80
CA LYS A 91 -10.58 -7.28 9.34
C LYS A 91 -10.93 -5.94 8.69
N ILE A 92 -11.79 -5.14 9.33
CA ILE A 92 -12.16 -3.80 8.84
C ILE A 92 -10.93 -2.90 8.81
N ILE A 93 -10.18 -2.83 9.91
CA ILE A 93 -8.97 -2.00 10.00
C ILE A 93 -7.90 -2.47 9.01
N GLN A 94 -7.71 -3.79 8.85
CA GLN A 94 -6.76 -4.37 7.90
C GLN A 94 -7.13 -3.96 6.46
N THR A 95 -8.40 -4.09 6.10
CA THR A 95 -8.91 -3.69 4.79
C THR A 95 -8.72 -2.18 4.55
N PHE A 96 -8.94 -1.37 5.58
CA PHE A 96 -8.70 0.07 5.52
C PHE A 96 -7.22 0.38 5.28
N CYS A 97 -6.32 -0.23 6.05
CA CYS A 97 -4.86 -0.07 5.88
C CYS A 97 -4.42 -0.44 4.46
N ASP A 98 -4.91 -1.56 3.92
CA ASP A 98 -4.56 -2.02 2.57
C ASP A 98 -5.07 -1.06 1.49
N ARG A 99 -6.31 -0.57 1.63
CA ARG A 99 -6.88 0.43 0.71
C ARG A 99 -6.16 1.77 0.80
N LEU A 100 -5.76 2.20 2.00
CA LEU A 100 -5.03 3.45 2.21
C LEU A 100 -3.65 3.39 1.55
N LYS A 101 -2.93 2.28 1.71
CA LYS A 101 -1.63 2.03 1.05
C LYS A 101 -1.80 2.12 -0.47
N LYS A 102 -2.75 1.36 -1.02
CA LYS A 102 -3.06 1.36 -2.45
C LYS A 102 -3.42 2.76 -2.98
N ALA A 103 -4.31 3.48 -2.28
CA ALA A 103 -4.71 4.83 -2.68
C ALA A 103 -3.54 5.82 -2.64
N THR A 104 -2.60 5.65 -1.71
CA THR A 104 -1.40 6.48 -1.63
C THR A 104 -0.48 6.26 -2.84
N GLU A 105 -0.25 5.00 -3.22
CA GLU A 105 0.53 4.62 -4.40
C GLU A 105 -0.12 5.11 -5.70
N GLU A 106 -1.44 4.90 -5.85
CA GLU A 106 -2.21 5.35 -7.00
C GLU A 106 -2.18 6.87 -7.14
N ASN A 107 -2.26 7.61 -6.03
CA ASN A 107 -2.16 9.08 -6.03
C ASN A 107 -0.79 9.56 -6.50
N VAL A 108 0.30 8.90 -6.10
CA VAL A 108 1.65 9.21 -6.58
C VAL A 108 1.75 8.99 -8.09
N HIS A 109 1.27 7.83 -8.57
CA HIS A 109 1.26 7.53 -10.00
C HIS A 109 0.44 8.54 -10.80
N ARG A 110 -0.74 8.91 -10.31
CA ARG A 110 -1.60 9.93 -10.95
C ARG A 110 -0.87 11.26 -11.09
N ARG A 111 -0.21 11.75 -10.02
CA ARG A 111 0.56 13.01 -10.06
C ARG A 111 1.68 12.98 -11.11
N ILE A 112 2.39 11.86 -11.24
CA ILE A 112 3.44 11.68 -12.25
C ILE A 112 2.85 11.73 -13.67
N GLN A 113 1.73 11.04 -13.90
CA GLN A 113 1.07 11.01 -15.21
C GLN A 113 0.53 12.39 -15.61
N GLU A 114 -0.11 13.10 -14.68
CA GLU A 114 -0.60 14.47 -14.88
C GLU A 114 0.54 15.43 -15.23
N ALA A 115 1.65 15.41 -14.47
CA ALA A 115 2.81 16.25 -14.76
C ALA A 115 3.43 15.95 -16.14
N LYS A 116 3.51 14.67 -16.51
CA LYS A 116 4.02 14.26 -17.83
C LYS A 116 3.07 14.70 -18.95
N ALA A 117 1.75 14.65 -18.74
CA ALA A 117 0.76 15.10 -19.71
C ALA A 117 0.80 16.63 -19.89
N GLU A 118 0.93 17.38 -18.79
CA GLU A 118 1.03 18.83 -18.82
C GLU A 118 2.31 19.29 -19.54
N SER A 119 3.45 18.66 -19.26
CA SER A 119 4.72 18.93 -19.97
C SER A 119 4.58 18.71 -21.49
N ARG A 120 3.95 17.60 -21.92
CA ARG A 120 3.67 17.35 -23.35
C ARG A 120 2.76 18.41 -23.96
N ARG A 121 1.74 18.86 -23.23
CA ARG A 121 0.83 19.92 -23.70
C ARG A 121 1.58 21.24 -23.88
N ARG A 122 2.39 21.65 -22.91
CA ARG A 122 3.20 22.88 -22.98
C ARG A 122 4.18 22.85 -24.15
N SER A 123 4.83 21.71 -24.43
CA SER A 123 5.73 21.57 -25.59
C SER A 123 4.98 21.80 -26.90
N ARG A 124 3.81 21.17 -27.08
CA ARG A 124 2.98 21.33 -28.30
C ARG A 124 2.50 22.77 -28.47
N GLU A 125 2.09 23.42 -27.38
CA GLU A 125 1.68 24.83 -27.40
C GLU A 125 2.85 25.73 -27.82
N MET A 126 4.06 25.50 -27.31
CA MET A 126 5.25 26.26 -27.74
C MET A 126 5.61 26.02 -29.22
N ASP A 127 5.55 24.78 -29.70
CA ASP A 127 5.83 24.46 -31.10
C ASP A 127 4.81 25.13 -32.04
N SER A 128 3.52 25.14 -31.67
CA SER A 128 2.47 25.83 -32.43
C SER A 128 2.66 27.36 -32.47
N ARG A 129 3.11 27.97 -31.36
CA ARG A 129 3.42 29.41 -31.29
C ARG A 129 4.66 29.78 -32.12
N ARG A 130 5.68 28.93 -32.12
CA ARG A 130 6.86 29.13 -32.98
C ARG A 130 6.51 29.01 -34.46
N SER A 131 5.70 28.02 -34.84
CA SER A 131 5.28 27.84 -36.23
C SER A 131 4.39 29.01 -36.72
N SER A 132 3.42 29.47 -35.92
CA SER A 132 2.61 30.65 -36.27
C SER A 132 3.44 31.93 -36.35
N SER A 133 4.33 32.18 -35.40
CA SER A 133 5.20 33.37 -35.43
C SER A 133 6.17 33.37 -36.62
N VAL A 134 6.65 32.22 -37.09
CA VAL A 134 7.46 32.15 -38.33
C VAL A 134 6.62 32.44 -39.57
N THR A 135 5.37 31.99 -39.60
CA THR A 135 4.44 32.24 -40.71
C THR A 135 4.08 33.73 -40.79
N ASP A 136 3.83 34.36 -39.64
CA ASP A 136 3.55 35.80 -39.52
C ASP A 136 4.79 36.66 -39.84
N LEU A 137 5.98 36.29 -39.36
CA LEU A 137 7.22 37.03 -39.62
C LEU A 137 7.64 36.97 -41.10
N LEU A 138 7.32 35.86 -41.79
CA LEU A 138 7.55 35.70 -43.23
C LEU A 138 6.42 36.25 -44.09
N GLY A 139 5.35 36.78 -43.48
CA GLY A 139 4.21 37.37 -44.20
C GLY A 139 3.50 36.39 -45.16
N LEU A 140 3.63 35.07 -44.94
CA LEU A 140 3.13 34.06 -45.86
C LEU A 140 1.64 33.82 -45.60
N ASN A 141 0.81 34.56 -46.33
CA ASN A 141 -0.62 34.28 -46.42
C ASN A 141 -0.83 33.10 -47.39
N LEU A 142 -0.87 31.86 -46.87
CA LEU A 142 -0.90 30.62 -47.68
C LEU A 142 -2.03 30.58 -48.72
N HIS A 143 -3.09 31.37 -48.49
CA HIS A 143 -4.27 31.45 -49.37
C HIS A 143 -4.07 32.33 -50.62
N GLU A 144 -2.97 33.10 -50.73
CA GLU A 144 -2.70 34.03 -51.84
C GLU A 144 -1.37 33.76 -52.58
N LEU A 145 -0.66 32.66 -52.26
CA LEU A 145 0.59 32.34 -52.96
C LEU A 145 0.32 31.80 -54.37
N ASP A 146 0.76 32.55 -55.38
CA ASP A 146 0.72 32.11 -56.77
C ASP A 146 1.70 30.93 -57.02
N SER A 147 1.41 30.15 -58.08
CA SER A 147 2.23 28.99 -58.45
C SER A 147 3.70 29.35 -58.73
N SER A 148 3.97 30.59 -59.16
CA SER A 148 5.32 31.07 -59.49
C SER A 148 6.17 31.32 -58.25
N THR A 149 5.55 31.78 -57.17
CA THR A 149 6.20 32.03 -55.89
C THR A 149 6.50 30.71 -55.17
N MET A 150 5.57 29.75 -55.27
CA MET A 150 5.80 28.38 -54.76
C MET A 150 6.98 27.69 -55.46
N ASP A 151 7.11 27.84 -56.78
CA ASP A 151 8.22 27.28 -57.55
C ASP A 151 9.58 27.89 -57.17
N LYS A 152 9.63 29.20 -56.87
CA LYS A 152 10.87 29.86 -56.40
C LYS A 152 11.29 29.33 -55.03
N MET A 153 10.35 29.17 -54.10
CA MET A 153 10.66 28.59 -52.79
C MET A 153 11.11 27.12 -52.89
N LEU A 154 10.51 26.34 -53.79
CA LEU A 154 10.93 24.96 -54.05
C LEU A 154 12.31 24.87 -54.71
N ALA A 155 12.66 25.84 -55.56
CA ALA A 155 14.00 25.96 -56.12
C ALA A 155 15.05 26.27 -55.02
N ASP A 156 14.71 27.13 -54.05
CA ASP A 156 15.57 27.46 -52.91
C ASP A 156 15.77 26.27 -51.95
N VAL A 157 14.76 25.42 -51.76
CA VAL A 157 14.88 24.16 -51.02
C VAL A 157 15.81 23.18 -51.75
N ARG A 158 15.70 23.07 -53.08
CA ARG A 158 16.54 22.19 -53.90
C ARG A 158 17.98 22.66 -54.00
N SER A 159 18.21 23.98 -53.99
CA SER A 159 19.56 24.55 -53.99
C SER A 159 20.23 24.51 -52.60
N GLY A 160 19.45 24.21 -51.56
CA GLY A 160 19.89 24.11 -50.17
C GLY A 160 20.04 25.49 -49.56
N PHE A 161 19.22 25.82 -48.56
CA PHE A 161 19.36 27.09 -47.84
C PHE A 161 20.79 27.25 -47.34
N VAL A 162 21.42 28.38 -47.68
CA VAL A 162 22.74 28.74 -47.17
C VAL A 162 22.64 28.87 -45.66
N SER A 163 23.03 27.81 -44.94
CA SER A 163 23.14 27.82 -43.48
C SER A 163 24.07 28.95 -43.07
N ARG A 164 23.52 30.10 -42.64
CA ARG A 164 24.26 31.08 -41.87
C ARG A 164 24.62 30.38 -40.56
N LYS A 165 25.87 29.90 -40.47
CA LYS A 165 26.46 29.33 -39.25
C LYS A 165 26.19 30.31 -38.10
N PHE A 166 25.33 29.89 -37.17
CA PHE A 166 25.23 30.54 -35.88
C PHE A 166 26.55 30.28 -35.16
N ASN A 167 27.23 31.35 -34.74
CA ASN A 167 28.53 31.29 -34.10
C ASN A 167 28.36 30.78 -32.66
N ASP A 168 28.48 29.47 -32.46
CA ASP A 168 28.53 28.85 -31.13
C ASP A 168 29.84 29.23 -30.42
N ARG A 169 29.81 30.32 -29.66
CA ARG A 169 30.74 30.55 -28.55
C ARG A 169 30.00 30.47 -27.22
N ASN A 170 29.81 29.24 -26.75
CA ASN A 170 29.94 28.81 -25.34
C ASN A 170 29.09 27.57 -25.08
N PHE A 171 29.68 26.38 -25.24
CA PHE A 171 29.24 25.21 -24.50
C PHE A 171 30.45 24.29 -24.27
N SER A 172 31.06 24.39 -23.09
CA SER A 172 32.03 23.39 -22.62
C SER A 172 31.26 22.17 -22.11
N ILE A 173 31.41 21.03 -22.78
CA ILE A 173 31.00 19.73 -22.25
C ILE A 173 32.24 19.07 -21.63
N THR A 174 32.26 18.96 -20.31
CA THR A 174 33.24 18.13 -19.58
C THR A 174 32.87 16.66 -19.77
N LYS A 175 33.73 15.89 -20.44
CA LYS A 175 33.67 14.42 -20.39
C LYS A 175 34.16 13.98 -19.01
N VAL A 176 33.30 13.29 -18.26
CA VAL A 176 33.71 12.51 -17.10
C VAL A 176 34.15 11.14 -17.62
N ALA A 177 35.40 10.77 -17.34
CA ALA A 177 35.92 9.41 -17.45
C ALA A 177 35.84 8.74 -16.08
#